data_AF-A0A228Q3N4-F1
#
_entry.id   AF-A0A228Q3N4-F1
#
_cell.length_a   1.000
_cell.length_b   1.000
_cell.length_c   1.000
_cell.angle_alpha   90.00
_cell.angle_beta   90.00
_cell.angle_gamma   90.00
#
_symmetry.space_group_name_H-M   'P 1'
#
loop_
_entity.id
_entity.type
_entity.pdbx_description
1 polymer ?
#
loop_
_entity_poly.entity_id
_entity_poly.type
_entity_poly.pdbx_seq_one_letter_code
_entity_poly.pdbx_strand_id
1 'polypeptide(L)'
;MIVETFHVEGLKAVLDGHGIAQMPAHQIWDYVRRDELVMTLTQHIGTDRGHYICYLSRQHLPARVRIFVDFMTEHVRSLDLNDENGLTTESARDPLERRVA
;
A
#
# COMPACT_ATOMS: atom_id res chain seq x y z
N MET A 1 5.86 -20.01 2.69
CA MET A 1 5.04 -19.24 1.74
C MET A 1 3.59 -19.38 2.18
N ILE A 2 3.14 -18.47 3.05
CA ILE A 2 1.72 -18.27 3.31
C ILE A 2 1.41 -16.92 2.68
N VAL A 3 0.79 -16.98 1.51
CA VAL A 3 0.09 -15.87 0.89
C VAL A 3 -1.36 -16.12 1.26
N GLU A 4 -1.86 -15.40 2.25
CA GLU A 4 -3.24 -15.07 2.67
C GLU A 4 -3.05 -14.51 4.11
N THR A 5 -3.64 -13.39 4.54
CA THR A 5 -5.08 -13.23 4.71
C THR A 5 -5.43 -11.75 4.94
N PHE A 6 -6.60 -11.36 4.44
CA PHE A 6 -7.37 -10.15 4.73
C PHE A 6 -7.82 -10.05 6.21
N HIS A 7 -6.89 -10.16 7.18
CA HIS A 7 -7.24 -9.94 8.58
C HIS A 7 -6.14 -9.24 9.37
N VAL A 8 -6.57 -8.40 10.31
CA VAL A 8 -5.75 -7.46 11.10
C VAL A 8 -4.61 -8.15 11.87
N GLU A 9 -4.72 -9.46 12.12
CA GLU A 9 -3.73 -10.23 12.89
C GLU A 9 -2.42 -10.53 12.15
N GLY A 10 -2.39 -10.39 10.82
CA GLY A 10 -1.17 -10.63 10.03
C GLY A 10 0.00 -9.74 10.44
N LEU A 11 -0.27 -8.49 10.85
CA LEU A 11 0.78 -7.56 11.26
C LEU A 11 1.51 -8.03 12.52
N LYS A 12 0.76 -8.51 13.52
CA LYS A 12 1.35 -8.98 14.78
C LYS A 12 2.29 -10.16 14.53
N ALA A 13 1.89 -11.11 13.69
CA ALA A 13 2.73 -12.25 13.34
C ALA A 13 4.05 -11.83 12.66
N VAL A 14 4.02 -10.81 11.80
CA VAL A 14 5.24 -10.29 11.15
C VAL A 14 6.14 -9.56 12.16
N LEU A 15 5.56 -8.73 13.03
CA LEU A 15 6.31 -8.04 14.08
C LEU A 15 6.94 -9.00 15.09
N ASP A 16 6.26 -10.11 15.41
CA ASP A 16 6.76 -11.18 16.27
C ASP A 16 7.77 -12.11 15.54
N GLY A 17 8.08 -11.84 14.25
CA GLY A 17 9.08 -12.58 13.48
C GLY A 17 8.62 -13.94 12.93
N HIS A 18 7.31 -14.20 12.87
CA HIS A 18 6.76 -15.48 12.39
C HIS A 18 6.74 -15.63 10.85
N GLY A 19 7.18 -14.62 10.08
CA GLY A 19 7.33 -14.75 8.63
C GLY A 19 7.30 -13.43 7.86
N ILE A 20 7.04 -13.54 6.55
CA ILE A 20 6.88 -12.43 5.61
C ILE A 20 5.41 -12.37 5.18
N ALA A 21 4.83 -11.17 5.13
CA ALA A 21 3.47 -10.96 4.63
C ALA A 21 3.41 -9.80 3.63
N GLN A 22 2.46 -9.88 2.70
CA GLN A 22 2.12 -8.74 1.83
C GLN A 22 1.07 -7.88 2.53
N MET A 23 1.45 -6.66 2.92
CA MET A 23 0.61 -5.74 3.68
C MET A 23 0.35 -4.45 2.88
N PRO A 24 -0.78 -3.77 3.10
CA PRO A 24 -0.98 -2.42 2.57
C PRO A 24 0.05 -1.45 3.15
N ALA A 25 0.61 -0.57 2.32
CA ALA A 25 1.67 0.36 2.73
C ALA A 25 1.24 1.25 3.91
N HIS A 26 -0.01 1.73 3.90
CA HIS A 26 -0.58 2.54 4.98
C HIS A 26 -0.56 1.85 6.36
N GLN A 27 -0.53 0.51 6.41
CA GLN A 27 -0.52 -0.24 7.66
C GLN A 27 0.90 -0.46 8.20
N ILE A 28 1.92 -0.42 7.33
CA ILE A 28 3.30 -0.76 7.70
C ILE A 28 4.26 0.43 7.72
N TRP A 29 3.91 1.56 7.12
CA TRP A 29 4.81 2.71 6.95
C TRP A 29 5.44 3.19 8.26
N ASP A 30 4.65 3.28 9.33
CA ASP A 30 5.17 3.71 10.64
C ASP A 30 6.20 2.74 11.21
N TYR A 31 6.01 1.43 11.01
CA TYR A 31 6.93 0.40 11.48
C TYR A 31 8.20 0.35 10.62
N VAL A 32 8.08 0.56 9.31
CA VAL A 32 9.23 0.69 8.41
C VAL A 32 10.06 1.92 8.77
N ARG A 33 9.42 3.07 9.05
CA ARG A 33 10.09 4.30 9.49
C ARG A 33 10.79 4.17 10.84
N ARG A 34 10.39 3.19 11.67
CA ARG A 34 10.99 2.88 12.98
C ARG A 34 12.01 1.75 12.92
N ASP A 35 12.34 1.25 11.72
CA ASP A 35 13.20 0.07 11.51
C ASP A 35 12.68 -1.22 12.20
N GLU A 36 11.39 -1.29 12.52
CA GLU A 36 10.74 -2.49 13.08
C GLU A 36 10.33 -3.48 11.99
N LEU A 37 10.18 -3.01 10.74
CA LEU A 37 9.89 -3.83 9.56
C LEU A 37 10.82 -3.47 8.40
N VAL A 38 11.20 -4.48 7.61
CA VAL A 38 11.98 -4.29 6.38
C VAL A 38 11.16 -4.74 5.19
N MET A 39 11.10 -3.89 4.16
CA MET A 39 10.45 -4.24 2.89
C MET A 39 11.34 -5.20 2.09
N THR A 40 10.74 -6.28 1.58
CA THR A 40 11.42 -7.29 0.76
C THR A 40 10.69 -7.46 -0.57
N LEU A 41 11.35 -8.01 -1.60
CA LEU A 41 10.75 -8.30 -2.91
C LEU A 41 10.13 -7.07 -3.60
N THR A 42 10.71 -5.89 -3.41
CA THR A 42 10.16 -4.61 -3.92
C THR A 42 10.00 -4.59 -5.43
N GLN A 43 10.82 -5.34 -6.17
CA GLN A 43 10.71 -5.51 -7.63
C GLN A 43 9.43 -6.24 -8.10
N HIS A 44 8.67 -6.87 -7.20
CA HIS A 44 7.44 -7.59 -7.52
C HIS A 44 6.17 -6.88 -6.97
N ILE A 45 6.29 -5.63 -6.52
CA ILE A 45 5.14 -4.88 -6.01
C ILE A 45 4.26 -4.43 -7.18
N GLY A 46 2.97 -4.78 -7.14
CA GLY A 46 1.99 -4.27 -8.09
C GLY A 46 1.75 -2.77 -7.89
N THR A 47 1.80 -2.00 -8.98
CA THR A 47 1.80 -0.53 -8.97
C THR A 47 0.47 0.12 -8.61
N ASP A 48 -0.63 -0.62 -8.45
CA ASP A 48 -1.95 0.01 -8.31
C ASP A 48 -2.82 -0.64 -7.23
N ARG A 49 -2.98 0.07 -6.12
CA ARG A 49 -4.02 -0.20 -5.11
C ARG A 49 -4.59 1.12 -4.58
N GLY A 50 -5.34 1.83 -5.43
CA GLY A 50 -6.14 2.97 -4.98
C GLY A 50 -7.14 2.62 -3.87
N HIS A 51 -7.44 3.59 -3.01
CA HIS A 51 -8.55 3.51 -2.06
C HIS A 51 -9.81 4.11 -2.68
N TYR A 52 -10.92 3.35 -2.67
CA TYR A 52 -12.16 3.72 -3.34
C TYR A 52 -13.30 3.89 -2.35
N ILE A 53 -14.05 4.99 -2.47
CA ILE A 53 -15.32 5.17 -1.77
C ILE A 53 -16.44 4.77 -2.73
N CYS A 54 -17.17 3.70 -2.39
CA CYS A 54 -18.23 3.14 -3.23
C CYS A 54 -19.62 3.54 -2.73
N TYR A 55 -20.49 3.95 -3.65
CA TYR A 55 -21.88 4.34 -3.37
C TYR A 55 -22.78 4.07 -4.59
N LEU A 56 -24.08 3.89 -4.35
CA LEU A 56 -25.03 3.34 -5.32
C LEU A 56 -25.28 4.21 -6.56
N SER A 57 -25.20 5.54 -6.47
CA SER A 57 -25.46 6.43 -7.61
C SER A 57 -24.78 7.78 -7.45
N ARG A 58 -24.20 8.32 -8.53
CA ARG A 58 -23.62 9.69 -8.57
C ARG A 58 -24.65 10.79 -8.78
N GLN A 59 -25.88 10.45 -9.21
CA GLN A 59 -26.90 11.45 -9.58
C GLN A 59 -27.84 11.82 -8.42
N HIS A 60 -28.21 10.85 -7.59
CA HIS A 60 -29.19 11.04 -6.50
C HIS A 60 -28.55 10.93 -5.11
N LEU A 61 -27.33 11.46 -4.96
CA LEU A 61 -26.61 11.37 -3.69
C LEU A 61 -27.20 12.38 -2.68
N PRO A 62 -27.64 11.94 -1.49
CA PRO A 62 -28.06 12.88 -0.45
C PRO A 62 -26.92 13.85 -0.10
N ALA A 63 -27.23 15.14 0.12
CA ALA A 63 -26.24 16.19 0.35
C ALA A 63 -25.23 15.83 1.46
N ARG A 64 -25.69 15.18 2.54
CA ARG A 64 -24.84 14.68 3.64
C ARG A 64 -23.74 13.72 3.18
N VAL A 65 -24.01 12.84 2.21
CA VAL A 65 -23.03 11.88 1.70
C VAL A 65 -22.01 12.61 0.84
N ARG A 66 -22.44 13.61 0.05
CA ARG A 66 -21.53 14.41 -0.77
C ARG A 66 -20.53 15.17 0.10
N ILE A 67 -21.03 15.88 1.12
CA ILE A 67 -20.17 16.60 2.08
C ILE A 67 -19.20 15.64 2.77
N PHE A 68 -19.66 14.45 3.16
CA PHE A 68 -18.78 13.43 3.75
C PHE A 68 -17.70 12.95 2.78
N VAL A 69 -18.05 12.65 1.53
CA VAL A 69 -17.08 12.22 0.50
C VAL A 69 -16.07 13.33 0.22
N ASP A 70 -16.52 14.58 0.12
CA ASP A 70 -15.65 15.74 -0.10
C ASP A 70 -14.65 15.88 1.06
N PHE A 71 -15.14 15.84 2.31
CA PHE A 71 -14.31 15.88 3.52
C PHE A 71 -13.28 14.73 3.56
N MET A 72 -13.72 13.50 3.33
CA MET A 72 -12.84 12.33 3.35
C MET A 72 -11.78 12.40 2.25
N THR A 73 -12.14 12.86 1.06
CA THR A 73 -11.22 12.97 -0.08
C THR A 73 -10.14 14.01 0.20
N GLU A 74 -10.52 15.17 0.75
CA GLU A 74 -9.58 16.21 1.16
C GLU A 74 -8.62 15.70 2.24
N HIS A 75 -9.16 15.06 3.29
CA HIS A 75 -8.35 14.58 4.40
C HIS A 75 -7.39 13.46 3.98
N VAL A 76 -7.85 12.47 3.21
CA VAL A 76 -7.02 11.35 2.76
C VAL A 76 -5.88 11.81 1.83
N ARG A 77 -6.12 12.83 0.99
CA ARG A 77 -5.06 13.43 0.16
C ARG A 77 -4.01 14.17 0.99
N SER A 78 -4.42 14.77 2.12
CA SER A 78 -3.49 15.42 3.03
C SER A 78 -2.57 14.46 3.80
N LEU A 79 -2.98 13.19 3.94
CA LEU A 79 -2.23 12.17 4.65
C LEU A 79 -1.04 11.60 3.85
N ASP A 80 -0.86 12.02 2.59
CA ASP A 80 0.22 11.62 1.69
C ASP A 80 0.51 10.10 1.74
N LEU A 81 -0.57 9.31 1.69
CA LEU A 81 -0.50 7.84 1.76
C LEU A 81 0.15 7.22 0.51
N ASN A 82 0.36 8.03 -0.53
CA ASN A 82 0.96 7.66 -1.80
C ASN A 82 2.46 7.94 -1.76
N ASP A 83 3.21 7.42 -0.78
CA ASP A 83 4.67 7.48 -0.77
C ASP A 83 5.23 6.59 -1.89
N GLU A 84 4.94 6.97 -3.13
CA GLU A 84 5.36 6.40 -4.41
C GLU A 84 6.81 6.80 -4.72
N ASN A 85 7.30 7.85 -4.05
CA ASN A 85 8.66 8.36 -4.19
C ASN A 85 9.73 7.53 -3.47
N GLY A 86 9.36 6.64 -2.54
CA GLY A 86 10.29 5.68 -1.92
C GLY A 86 10.51 4.39 -2.73
N LEU A 87 9.67 4.12 -3.75
CA LEU A 87 9.64 2.87 -4.49
C LEU A 87 10.12 2.99 -5.94
N THR A 88 10.43 4.20 -6.42
CA THR A 88 11.12 4.42 -7.70
C THR A 88 12.55 3.93 -7.59
N THR A 89 12.68 2.61 -7.71
CA THR A 89 13.98 1.99 -7.87
C THR A 89 14.45 2.38 -9.27
N GLU A 90 15.38 3.32 -9.32
CA GLU A 90 16.32 3.58 -10.44
C GLU A 90 17.23 2.35 -10.67
N SER A 91 16.67 1.13 -10.64
CA SER A 91 17.36 -0.12 -10.89
C SER A 91 16.57 -1.00 -11.85
N ALA A 92 15.93 -0.38 -12.85
CA ALA A 92 15.63 -1.02 -14.13
C ALA A 92 16.91 -1.14 -14.99
N ARG A 93 18.01 -1.61 -14.40
CA ARG A 93 19.12 -2.23 -15.13
C ARG A 93 19.16 -3.69 -14.74
N ASP A 94 18.48 -4.45 -15.58
CA ASP A 94 18.42 -5.90 -15.58
C ASP A 94 19.82 -6.53 -15.44
N PRO A 95 20.08 -7.37 -14.41
CA PRO A 95 21.30 -8.16 -14.31
C PRO A 95 21.41 -9.28 -15.36
N LEU A 96 20.35 -9.56 -16.13
CA LEU A 96 20.28 -10.70 -17.05
C LEU A 96 20.80 -10.42 -18.47
N GLU A 97 21.05 -9.16 -18.84
CA GLU A 97 21.63 -8.77 -20.15
C GLU A 97 23.13 -9.07 -20.28
N ARG A 98 23.83 -9.46 -19.20
CA ARG A 98 25.30 -9.75 -19.24
C ARG A 98 25.67 -11.18 -19.64
N ARG A 99 24.70 -12.03 -20.03
CA ARG A 99 24.97 -13.42 -20.43
C ARG A 99 24.70 -13.71 -21.91
N VAL A 100 24.35 -12.69 -22.69
CA VAL A 100 24.21 -12.79 -24.15
C VAL A 100 24.90 -11.59 -24.80
N ALA A 101 26.21 -11.49 -24.64
CA ALA A 101 27.13 -10.73 -25.49
C ALA A 101 28.55 -11.27 -25.32
#